data_AF-A0A5A7RG38-F1
#
_entry.id   AF-A0A5A7RG38-F1
#
_cell.length_a   1.000
_cell.length_b   1.000
_cell.length_c   1.000
_cell.angle_alpha   90.00
_cell.angle_beta   90.00
_cell.angle_gamma   90.00
#
_symmetry.space_group_name_H-M   'P 1'
#
loop_
_entity.id
_entity.type
_entity.pdbx_description
1 polymer ?
#
loop_
_entity_poly.entity_id
_entity_poly.type
_entity_poly.pdbx_seq_one_letter_code
_entity_poly.pdbx_strand_id
1 'polypeptide(L)'
;MACMHDHSCEEHDCSSDWSLYKHIDLSKVSALNEAVSGSVKSVFRAWEQRLNSAEGHLESNDGDPELIVFIPFTSDVKIKSISVVGGADGTSPAKMRAFINREGIDFSDAQNMQAVQEWELAENLHGVLEYQTRYSKFQSVGNITLHFPDNFGGDTTQIHYIGLKGTATELKRDVVATIVYELMPNPSDHKTRSETGGGLSQVE
;
A
#
# COMPACT_ATOMS: atom_id res chain seq x y z
N MET A 1 -32.04 41.78 -7.33
CA MET A 1 -32.60 40.43 -7.47
C MET A 1 -31.44 39.51 -7.73
N ALA A 2 -30.99 38.82 -6.69
CA ALA A 2 -29.80 37.97 -6.74
C ALA A 2 -30.20 36.63 -7.38
N CYS A 3 -29.52 36.25 -8.46
CA CYS A 3 -29.66 34.94 -9.07
C CYS A 3 -29.11 33.90 -8.09
N MET A 4 -30.00 33.08 -7.53
CA MET A 4 -29.63 31.87 -6.79
C MET A 4 -29.06 30.87 -7.78
N HIS A 5 -27.76 30.59 -7.66
CA HIS A 5 -27.13 29.45 -8.33
C HIS A 5 -27.42 28.23 -7.46
N ASP A 6 -28.43 27.46 -7.86
CA ASP A 6 -28.69 26.14 -7.31
C ASP A 6 -27.52 25.25 -7.74
N HIS A 7 -26.60 24.99 -6.81
CA HIS A 7 -25.58 23.98 -7.02
C HIS A 7 -26.29 22.63 -6.97
N SER A 8 -26.41 21.98 -8.12
CA SER A 8 -26.61 20.54 -8.18
C SER A 8 -25.38 19.89 -7.52
N CYS A 9 -25.50 19.61 -6.23
CA CYS A 9 -24.69 18.61 -5.57
C CYS A 9 -25.13 17.28 -6.19
N GLU A 10 -24.56 16.94 -7.34
CA GLU A 10 -24.48 15.55 -7.74
C GLU A 10 -23.92 14.82 -6.54
N GLU A 11 -24.68 13.87 -6.00
CA GLU A 11 -24.22 12.88 -5.05
C GLU A 11 -23.01 12.21 -5.67
N HIS A 12 -21.83 12.81 -5.48
CA HIS A 12 -20.57 12.22 -5.84
C HIS A 12 -20.55 10.92 -5.08
N ASP A 13 -20.50 9.81 -5.81
CA ASP A 13 -20.37 8.48 -5.27
C ASP A 13 -19.01 8.36 -4.59
N CYS A 14 -18.89 8.96 -3.40
CA CYS A 14 -17.66 9.02 -2.63
C CYS A 14 -17.17 7.60 -2.33
N SER A 15 -18.08 6.61 -2.25
CA SER A 15 -17.74 5.21 -2.04
C SER A 15 -16.88 4.64 -3.18
N SER A 16 -17.17 5.00 -4.42
CA SER A 16 -16.41 4.52 -5.59
C SER A 16 -14.94 4.95 -5.58
N ASP A 17 -14.63 6.10 -4.99
CA ASP A 17 -13.26 6.59 -4.85
C ASP A 17 -12.42 5.80 -3.82
N TRP A 18 -13.06 5.18 -2.82
CA TRP A 18 -12.44 4.37 -1.76
C TRP A 18 -12.38 2.88 -2.10
N SER A 19 -12.09 2.59 -3.36
CA SER A 19 -12.13 1.22 -3.91
C SER A 19 -10.92 0.35 -3.55
N LEU A 20 -9.81 0.96 -3.11
CA LEU A 20 -8.55 0.24 -2.92
C LEU A 20 -8.59 -0.81 -1.81
N TYR A 21 -9.53 -0.72 -0.87
CA TYR A 21 -9.76 -1.77 0.14
C TYR A 21 -9.91 -3.17 -0.49
N LYS A 22 -10.58 -3.27 -1.64
CA LYS A 22 -10.77 -4.54 -2.38
C LYS A 22 -9.48 -5.14 -2.92
N HIS A 23 -8.42 -4.34 -3.01
CA HIS A 23 -7.12 -4.74 -3.53
C HIS A 23 -6.10 -5.02 -2.43
N ILE A 24 -6.44 -4.82 -1.15
CA ILE A 24 -5.58 -5.14 -0.01
C ILE A 24 -5.53 -6.65 0.18
N ASP A 25 -4.33 -7.22 0.29
CA ASP A 25 -4.14 -8.62 0.67
C ASP A 25 -4.24 -8.76 2.20
N LEU A 26 -5.48 -8.78 2.73
CA LEU A 26 -5.78 -8.87 4.16
C LEU A 26 -5.14 -10.08 4.86
N SER A 27 -4.79 -11.12 4.11
CA SER A 27 -4.12 -12.30 4.67
C SER A 27 -2.70 -12.01 5.13
N LYS A 28 -2.02 -11.06 4.45
CA LYS A 28 -0.63 -10.67 4.68
C LYS A 28 -0.46 -9.32 5.37
N VAL A 29 -1.57 -8.62 5.66
CA VAL A 29 -1.54 -7.42 6.50
C VAL A 29 -1.01 -7.78 7.88
N SER A 30 -0.09 -6.97 8.39
CA SER A 30 0.49 -7.11 9.72
C SER A 30 0.65 -5.75 10.39
N ALA A 31 0.67 -5.76 11.72
CA ALA A 31 1.04 -4.61 12.52
C ALA A 31 2.16 -4.97 13.49
N LEU A 32 3.00 -4.00 13.82
CA LEU A 32 3.95 -4.06 14.91
C LEU A 32 3.41 -3.24 16.07
N ASN A 33 3.63 -3.74 17.29
CA ASN A 33 3.16 -3.16 18.55
C ASN A 33 1.62 -3.11 18.71
N GLU A 34 0.87 -4.01 18.04
CA GLU A 34 -0.56 -4.16 18.31
C GLU A 34 -0.82 -4.93 19.61
N ALA A 35 -1.76 -4.46 20.43
CA ALA A 35 -2.15 -5.08 21.70
C ALA A 35 -2.75 -6.47 21.53
N VAL A 36 -3.55 -6.65 20.47
CA VAL A 36 -4.18 -7.91 20.11
C VAL A 36 -3.67 -8.33 18.73
N SER A 37 -2.99 -9.48 18.67
CA SER A 37 -2.42 -9.97 17.41
C SER A 37 -3.50 -10.17 16.33
N GLY A 38 -3.29 -9.57 15.15
CA GLY A 38 -4.19 -9.61 14.02
C GLY A 38 -5.36 -8.61 14.10
N SER A 39 -5.42 -7.75 15.13
CA SER A 39 -6.45 -6.71 15.28
C SER A 39 -6.42 -5.71 14.12
N VAL A 40 -5.25 -5.47 13.53
CA VAL A 40 -5.06 -4.61 12.35
C VAL A 40 -5.97 -4.97 11.17
N LYS A 41 -6.43 -6.22 11.05
CA LYS A 41 -7.32 -6.61 9.94
C LYS A 41 -8.71 -5.97 10.07
N SER A 42 -9.14 -5.64 11.29
CA SER A 42 -10.45 -5.02 11.56
C SER A 42 -10.57 -3.59 11.06
N VAL A 43 -9.45 -2.88 10.87
CA VAL A 43 -9.48 -1.46 10.49
C VAL A 43 -9.69 -1.24 9.00
N PHE A 44 -9.61 -2.30 8.20
CA PHE A 44 -9.82 -2.27 6.76
C PHE A 44 -11.23 -2.75 6.44
N ARG A 45 -12.06 -1.85 5.89
CA ARG A 45 -13.44 -2.14 5.49
C ARG A 45 -13.93 -1.17 4.41
N ALA A 46 -15.15 -1.40 3.93
CA ALA A 46 -15.78 -0.49 2.98
C ALA A 46 -15.96 0.91 3.60
N TRP A 47 -15.88 1.95 2.76
CA TRP A 47 -16.02 3.35 3.18
C TRP A 47 -17.33 3.64 3.94
N GLU A 48 -18.42 2.99 3.54
CA GLU A 48 -19.73 3.11 4.18
C GLU A 48 -19.73 2.59 5.62
N GLN A 49 -18.86 1.64 5.93
CA GLN A 49 -18.72 1.01 7.24
C GLN A 49 -17.64 1.66 8.10
N ARG A 50 -17.00 2.75 7.64
CA ARG A 50 -15.84 3.35 8.34
C ARG A 50 -16.11 3.74 9.80
N LEU A 51 -17.35 4.09 10.15
CA LEU A 51 -17.75 4.44 11.52
C LEU A 51 -18.39 3.28 12.32
N ASN A 52 -18.40 2.08 11.76
CA ASN A 52 -18.97 0.92 12.44
C ASN A 52 -17.99 0.40 13.50
N SER A 53 -18.15 0.84 14.75
CA SER A 53 -17.31 0.42 15.89
C SER A 53 -17.48 -1.06 16.28
N ALA A 54 -18.48 -1.77 15.74
CA ALA A 54 -18.72 -3.17 16.07
C ALA A 54 -17.68 -4.13 15.47
N GLU A 55 -16.94 -3.72 14.44
CA GLU A 55 -15.96 -4.59 13.76
C GLU A 55 -14.59 -4.63 14.45
N GLY A 56 -14.40 -3.88 15.54
CA GLY A 56 -13.15 -3.82 16.28
C GLY A 56 -12.28 -2.61 15.91
N HIS A 57 -11.08 -2.57 16.48
CA HIS A 57 -10.09 -1.53 16.28
C HIS A 57 -8.68 -2.11 16.46
N LEU A 58 -7.70 -1.41 15.90
CA LEU A 58 -6.29 -1.60 16.20
C LEU A 58 -5.96 -0.73 17.41
N GLU A 59 -5.31 -1.31 18.40
CA GLU A 59 -4.79 -0.59 19.58
C GLU A 59 -3.31 -0.94 19.77
N SER A 60 -2.50 0.03 20.19
CA SER A 60 -1.11 -0.20 20.56
C SER A 60 -0.96 -0.85 21.93
N ASN A 61 0.20 -1.45 22.22
CA ASN A 61 0.45 -1.96 23.58
C ASN A 61 0.40 -0.85 24.63
N ASP A 62 0.06 -1.25 25.86
CA ASP A 62 -0.01 -0.35 27.01
C ASP A 62 1.32 0.37 27.25
N GLY A 63 1.27 1.71 27.33
CA GLY A 63 2.43 2.56 27.61
C GLY A 63 3.36 2.81 26.41
N ASP A 64 3.02 2.32 25.21
CA ASP A 64 3.74 2.64 23.97
C ASP A 64 2.76 2.98 22.83
N PRO A 65 2.62 4.27 22.44
CA PRO A 65 1.72 4.69 21.38
C PRO A 65 2.24 4.39 19.97
N GLU A 66 3.50 3.97 19.82
CA GLU A 66 4.12 3.79 18.51
C GLU A 66 3.53 2.56 17.77
N LEU A 67 3.06 2.74 16.53
CA LEU A 67 2.49 1.67 15.71
C LEU A 67 3.09 1.66 14.31
N ILE A 68 3.30 0.46 13.76
CA ILE A 68 3.61 0.27 12.33
C ILE A 68 2.57 -0.66 11.73
N VAL A 69 1.99 -0.29 10.59
CA VAL A 69 1.00 -1.07 9.85
C VAL A 69 1.53 -1.33 8.45
N PHE A 70 1.72 -2.60 8.10
CA PHE A 70 2.14 -3.05 6.78
C PHE A 70 0.94 -3.52 5.95
N ILE A 71 0.77 -2.92 4.77
CA ILE A 71 -0.40 -3.11 3.91
C ILE A 71 0.10 -3.54 2.51
N PRO A 72 0.09 -4.85 2.21
CA PRO A 72 0.36 -5.36 0.87
C PRO A 72 -0.88 -5.26 -0.03
N PHE A 73 -0.66 -4.98 -1.31
CA PHE A 73 -1.71 -4.99 -2.34
C PHE A 73 -1.56 -6.19 -3.28
N THR A 74 -2.69 -6.68 -3.79
CA THR A 74 -2.80 -7.78 -4.78
C THR A 74 -2.43 -7.35 -6.21
N SER A 75 -2.41 -6.05 -6.47
CA SER A 75 -2.01 -5.42 -7.73
C SER A 75 -1.35 -4.08 -7.43
N ASP A 76 -0.56 -3.52 -8.34
CA ASP A 76 -0.06 -2.15 -8.18
C ASP A 76 -1.22 -1.17 -8.10
N VAL A 77 -1.18 -0.27 -7.11
CA VAL A 77 -2.20 0.76 -6.92
C VAL A 77 -1.61 2.17 -7.06
N LYS A 78 -2.48 3.10 -7.43
CA LYS A 78 -2.22 4.54 -7.39
C LYS A 78 -2.97 5.13 -6.21
N ILE A 79 -2.26 5.59 -5.19
CA ILE A 79 -2.88 6.15 -3.98
C ILE A 79 -2.97 7.66 -4.13
N LYS A 80 -4.19 8.21 -4.15
CA LYS A 80 -4.47 9.65 -4.20
C LYS A 80 -4.58 10.26 -2.80
N SER A 81 -5.30 9.60 -1.91
CA SER A 81 -5.48 10.05 -0.52
C SER A 81 -5.64 8.89 0.44
N ILE A 82 -5.36 9.17 1.71
CA ILE A 82 -5.44 8.25 2.83
C ILE A 82 -6.40 8.87 3.86
N SER A 83 -7.29 8.07 4.43
CA SER A 83 -8.13 8.49 5.57
C SER A 83 -7.81 7.60 6.75
N VAL A 84 -7.61 8.21 7.91
CA VAL A 84 -7.42 7.49 9.18
C VAL A 84 -8.48 7.99 10.15
N VAL A 85 -9.20 7.07 10.80
CA VAL A 85 -10.09 7.36 11.92
C VAL A 85 -9.44 6.78 13.16
N GLY A 86 -9.03 7.65 14.07
CA GLY A 86 -8.45 7.28 15.36
C GLY A 86 -9.49 7.16 16.46
N GLY A 87 -9.05 6.77 17.66
CA GLY A 87 -9.87 6.72 18.87
C GLY A 87 -10.12 8.09 19.52
N ALA A 88 -10.97 8.11 20.54
CA ALA A 88 -11.32 9.32 21.29
C ALA A 88 -10.29 9.62 22.40
N ASP A 89 -10.49 10.73 23.10
CA ASP A 89 -9.75 11.05 24.34
C ASP A 89 -8.22 11.08 24.17
N GLY A 90 -7.72 11.57 23.03
CA GLY A 90 -6.28 11.71 22.77
C GLY A 90 -5.59 10.45 22.23
N THR A 91 -6.30 9.33 22.11
CA THR A 91 -5.76 8.07 21.56
C THR A 91 -5.67 8.06 20.03
N SER A 92 -6.19 9.09 19.35
CA SER A 92 -6.03 9.26 17.91
C SER A 92 -4.55 9.48 17.53
N PRO A 93 -4.05 8.89 16.43
CA PRO A 93 -2.68 9.15 15.99
C PRO A 93 -2.53 10.61 15.57
N ALA A 94 -1.44 11.25 15.99
CA ALA A 94 -1.16 12.66 15.69
C ALA A 94 -0.26 12.82 14.47
N LYS A 95 0.52 11.79 14.11
CA LYS A 95 1.43 11.81 12.97
C LYS A 95 1.34 10.53 12.18
N MET A 96 1.54 10.63 10.87
CA MET A 96 1.63 9.48 9.98
C MET A 96 2.81 9.65 9.03
N ARG A 97 3.59 8.59 8.85
CA ARG A 97 4.70 8.53 7.91
C ARG A 97 4.48 7.34 7.00
N ALA A 98 4.65 7.53 5.69
CA ALA A 98 4.45 6.47 4.71
C ALA A 98 5.76 6.05 4.05
N PHE A 99 5.95 4.74 3.96
CA PHE A 99 6.96 4.09 3.16
C PHE A 99 6.28 3.19 2.13
N ILE A 100 6.82 3.10 0.92
CA ILE A 100 6.20 2.30 -0.15
C ILE A 100 7.20 1.32 -0.74
N ASN A 101 6.70 0.19 -1.24
CA ASN A 101 7.47 -0.82 -1.96
C ASN A 101 8.68 -1.34 -1.17
N ARG A 102 8.50 -1.52 0.14
CA ARG A 102 9.48 -2.09 1.05
C ARG A 102 8.77 -2.96 2.07
N GLU A 103 9.30 -4.15 2.28
CA GLU A 103 8.80 -5.10 3.25
C GLU A 103 9.72 -5.12 4.47
N GLY A 104 9.19 -5.52 5.63
CA GLY A 104 9.98 -5.73 6.83
C GLY A 104 10.52 -4.46 7.51
N ILE A 105 9.88 -3.31 7.29
CA ILE A 105 10.22 -2.08 8.02
C ILE A 105 9.86 -2.25 9.49
N ASP A 106 10.86 -2.09 10.36
CA ASP A 106 10.70 -2.04 11.81
C ASP A 106 10.83 -0.60 12.37
N PHE A 107 10.78 -0.44 13.69
CA PHE A 107 10.88 0.86 14.36
C PHE A 107 12.25 1.53 14.17
N SER A 108 13.33 0.75 14.10
CA SER A 108 14.67 1.28 13.83
C SER A 108 14.76 1.79 12.41
N ASP A 109 14.25 1.04 11.43
CA ASP A 109 14.19 1.48 10.04
C ASP A 109 13.33 2.73 9.88
N ALA A 110 12.15 2.76 10.51
CA ALA A 110 11.23 3.89 10.46
C ALA A 110 11.90 5.18 10.96
N GLN A 111 12.74 5.12 12.00
CA GLN A 111 13.46 6.28 12.53
C GLN A 111 14.61 6.74 11.62
N ASN A 112 15.33 5.81 11.00
CA ASN A 112 16.55 6.12 10.24
C ASN A 112 16.28 6.41 8.74
N MET A 113 15.17 5.91 8.20
CA MET A 113 14.82 6.09 6.80
C MET A 113 14.01 7.36 6.56
N GLN A 114 14.24 7.95 5.39
CA GLN A 114 13.39 9.03 4.90
C GLN A 114 12.04 8.45 4.44
N ALA A 115 10.96 8.88 5.10
CA ALA A 115 9.61 8.57 4.63
C ALA A 115 9.35 9.22 3.27
N VAL A 116 8.54 8.56 2.44
CA VAL A 116 8.13 9.09 1.13
C VAL A 116 7.34 10.38 1.32
N GLN A 117 6.49 10.38 2.34
CA GLN A 117 5.71 11.51 2.78
C GLN A 117 5.33 11.35 4.25
N GLU A 118 5.18 12.49 4.93
CA GLU A 118 4.79 12.60 6.33
C GLU A 118 3.61 13.57 6.41
N TRP A 119 2.71 13.33 7.36
CA TRP A 119 1.53 14.14 7.63
C TRP A 119 1.39 14.36 9.12
N GLU A 120 1.08 15.60 9.49
CA GLU A 120 0.48 15.93 10.77
C GLU A 120 -1.02 15.65 10.64
N LEU A 121 -1.52 14.74 11.48
CA LEU A 121 -2.91 14.35 11.49
C LEU A 121 -3.72 15.29 12.40
N ALA A 122 -5.03 15.24 12.26
CA ALA A 122 -6.03 15.80 13.15
C ALA A 122 -6.99 14.69 13.57
N GLU A 123 -7.57 14.81 14.75
CA GLU A 123 -8.58 13.87 15.26
C GLU A 123 -9.76 13.78 14.28
N ASN A 124 -9.98 12.59 13.71
CA ASN A 124 -10.93 12.36 12.64
C ASN A 124 -12.04 11.40 13.07
N LEU A 125 -12.66 11.65 14.22
CA LEU A 125 -13.68 10.78 14.82
C LEU A 125 -14.89 10.51 13.89
N HIS A 126 -15.14 11.44 12.96
CA HIS A 126 -16.24 11.33 12.00
C HIS A 126 -15.84 10.77 10.63
N GLY A 127 -14.56 10.45 10.42
CA GLY A 127 -14.08 9.86 9.16
C GLY A 127 -14.36 10.73 7.93
N VAL A 128 -14.19 12.04 8.06
CA VAL A 128 -14.41 13.03 6.98
C VAL A 128 -13.08 13.56 6.45
N LEU A 129 -12.03 13.53 7.26
CA LEU A 129 -10.72 14.05 6.86
C LEU A 129 -10.00 13.08 5.94
N GLU A 130 -9.47 13.63 4.85
CA GLU A 130 -8.63 12.93 3.89
C GLU A 130 -7.26 13.61 3.77
N TYR A 131 -6.21 12.82 3.78
CA TYR A 131 -4.83 13.28 3.64
C TYR A 131 -4.35 13.00 2.21
N GLN A 132 -4.07 14.08 1.47
CA GLN A 132 -3.62 13.99 0.09
C GLN A 132 -2.18 13.45 0.02
N THR A 133 -1.94 12.51 -0.89
CA THR A 133 -0.59 12.06 -1.20
C THR A 133 0.04 12.95 -2.27
N ARG A 134 1.37 12.95 -2.33
CA ARG A 134 2.12 13.46 -3.47
C ARG A 134 1.96 12.45 -4.60
N TYR A 135 0.84 12.54 -5.32
CA TYR A 135 0.38 11.54 -6.28
C TYR A 135 1.49 11.01 -7.20
N SER A 136 2.42 11.87 -7.68
CA SER A 136 3.57 11.47 -8.51
C SER A 136 4.49 10.41 -7.88
N LYS A 137 4.57 10.34 -6.55
CA LYS A 137 5.35 9.33 -5.80
C LYS A 137 4.57 8.05 -5.54
N PHE A 138 3.24 8.12 -5.57
CA PHE A 138 2.33 7.02 -5.24
C PHE A 138 1.61 6.46 -6.48
N GLN A 139 2.30 6.40 -7.63
CA GLN A 139 1.73 5.89 -8.91
C GLN A 139 1.85 4.37 -9.09
N SER A 140 2.74 3.70 -8.37
CA SER A 140 2.98 2.26 -8.49
C SER A 140 3.34 1.74 -7.11
N VAL A 141 2.31 1.49 -6.31
CA VAL A 141 2.46 1.04 -4.93
C VAL A 141 2.01 -0.41 -4.85
N GLY A 142 2.95 -1.29 -4.55
CA GLY A 142 2.74 -2.71 -4.32
C GLY A 142 2.50 -3.08 -2.86
N ASN A 143 3.10 -2.32 -1.97
CA ASN A 143 2.85 -2.34 -0.54
C ASN A 143 3.10 -0.94 0.02
N ILE A 144 2.43 -0.63 1.12
CA ILE A 144 2.63 0.60 1.89
C ILE A 144 2.77 0.23 3.36
N THR A 145 3.77 0.82 4.01
CA THR A 145 3.94 0.77 5.45
C THR A 145 3.60 2.14 6.02
N LEU A 146 2.63 2.18 6.92
CA LEU A 146 2.24 3.37 7.67
C LEU A 146 2.84 3.29 9.07
N HIS A 147 3.62 4.30 9.44
CA HIS A 147 4.19 4.46 10.78
C HIS A 147 3.49 5.60 11.50
N PHE A 148 2.98 5.31 12.69
CA PHE A 148 2.31 6.24 13.59
C PHE A 148 3.19 6.37 14.83
N PRO A 149 4.07 7.39 14.90
CA PRO A 149 5.04 7.51 15.98
C PRO A 149 4.44 7.98 17.31
N ASP A 150 3.30 8.67 17.27
CA ASP A 150 2.73 9.32 18.44
C ASP A 150 1.22 9.61 18.24
N ASN A 151 0.54 9.92 19.34
CA ASN A 151 -0.88 10.25 19.40
C ASN A 151 -1.12 11.65 19.99
N PHE A 152 -2.38 11.99 20.30
CA PHE A 152 -2.76 13.30 20.86
C PHE A 152 -2.62 13.38 22.40
N GLY A 153 -1.76 12.55 23.00
CA GLY A 153 -1.48 12.53 24.43
C GLY A 153 -2.23 11.45 25.22
N GLY A 154 -2.79 10.45 24.54
CA GLY A 154 -3.35 9.25 25.17
C GLY A 154 -2.29 8.22 25.51
N ASP A 155 -2.60 7.29 26.42
CA ASP A 155 -1.65 6.23 26.83
C ASP A 155 -1.41 5.18 25.72
N THR A 156 -2.41 4.97 24.85
CA THR A 156 -2.36 4.06 23.70
C THR A 156 -2.82 4.75 22.43
N THR A 157 -2.36 4.25 21.28
CA THR A 157 -2.86 4.70 19.97
C THR A 157 -3.96 3.75 19.50
N GLN A 158 -5.15 4.29 19.23
CA GLN A 158 -6.28 3.56 18.69
C GLN A 158 -6.57 4.00 17.26
N ILE A 159 -6.74 3.03 16.37
CA ILE A 159 -7.14 3.23 14.98
C ILE A 159 -8.38 2.38 14.72
N HIS A 160 -9.49 3.03 14.38
CA HIS A 160 -10.72 2.35 14.01
C HIS A 160 -10.81 2.05 12.53
N TYR A 161 -10.26 2.92 11.67
CA TYR A 161 -10.38 2.78 10.22
C TYR A 161 -9.16 3.32 9.48
N ILE A 162 -8.71 2.57 8.48
CA ILE A 162 -7.74 3.04 7.48
C ILE A 162 -8.38 2.87 6.09
N GLY A 163 -8.67 3.99 5.44
CA GLY A 163 -9.15 4.07 4.08
C GLY A 163 -8.03 4.48 3.13
N LEU A 164 -8.04 3.90 1.93
CA LEU A 164 -7.17 4.30 0.83
C LEU A 164 -8.01 4.64 -0.40
N LYS A 165 -7.86 5.86 -0.91
CA LYS A 165 -8.56 6.37 -2.08
C LYS A 165 -7.62 6.43 -3.26
N GLY A 166 -8.08 5.94 -4.41
CA GLY A 166 -7.22 5.80 -5.58
C GLY A 166 -7.73 4.78 -6.59
N THR A 167 -6.82 4.30 -7.44
CA THR A 167 -7.15 3.37 -8.53
C THR A 167 -6.17 2.22 -8.58
N ALA A 168 -6.65 0.99 -8.66
CA ALA A 168 -5.80 -0.16 -8.96
C ALA A 168 -5.43 -0.18 -10.45
N THR A 169 -4.25 -0.70 -10.76
CA THR A 169 -3.88 -1.04 -12.13
C THR A 169 -4.44 -2.42 -12.47
N GLU A 170 -4.92 -2.60 -13.70
CA GLU A 170 -5.56 -3.86 -14.15
C GLU A 170 -4.57 -5.04 -14.28
N LEU A 171 -3.27 -4.79 -14.12
CA LEU A 171 -2.22 -5.81 -14.15
C LEU A 171 -2.13 -6.46 -12.77
N LYS A 172 -2.78 -7.62 -12.62
CA LYS A 172 -2.58 -8.49 -11.46
C LYS A 172 -1.11 -8.90 -11.38
N ARG A 173 -0.52 -8.76 -10.20
CA ARG A 173 0.81 -9.31 -9.92
C ARG A 173 0.67 -10.82 -9.79
N ASP A 174 0.68 -11.51 -10.91
CA ASP A 174 0.92 -12.95 -10.90
C ASP A 174 2.36 -13.14 -10.39
N VAL A 175 2.52 -13.91 -9.31
CA VAL A 175 3.85 -14.31 -8.83
C VAL A 175 4.50 -15.01 -10.01
N VAL A 176 5.52 -14.39 -10.61
CA VAL A 176 6.31 -15.00 -11.68
C VAL A 176 7.11 -16.15 -11.09
N ALA A 177 6.43 -17.28 -10.87
CA ALA A 177 7.04 -18.56 -10.65
C ALA A 177 7.51 -19.06 -12.03
N THR A 178 8.82 -19.20 -12.18
CA THR A 178 9.49 -19.82 -13.35
C THR A 178 9.75 -18.89 -14.52
N ILE A 179 10.77 -18.03 -14.40
CA ILE A 179 11.63 -17.76 -15.56
C ILE A 179 12.73 -18.82 -15.52
N VAL A 180 12.49 -19.98 -16.14
CA VAL A 180 13.59 -20.89 -16.52
C VAL A 180 14.35 -20.15 -17.62
N TYR A 181 15.48 -19.58 -17.23
CA TYR A 181 16.45 -19.07 -18.18
C TYR A 181 17.13 -20.28 -18.83
N GLU A 182 16.54 -20.81 -19.90
CA GLU A 182 17.19 -21.84 -20.71
C GLU A 182 18.32 -21.22 -21.56
N LEU A 183 19.44 -20.88 -20.91
CA LEU A 183 20.71 -20.66 -21.62
C LEU A 183 21.75 -21.68 -21.17
N MET A 184 21.75 -22.83 -21.86
CA MET A 184 23.01 -23.45 -22.25
C MET A 184 23.02 -23.54 -23.78
N PRO A 185 23.86 -22.76 -24.48
CA PRO A 185 24.13 -22.99 -25.89
C PRO A 185 24.69 -24.42 -26.02
N ASN A 186 23.99 -25.29 -26.75
CA ASN A 186 24.54 -26.60 -27.11
C ASN A 186 25.60 -26.38 -28.20
N PRO A 187 26.90 -26.66 -27.96
CA PRO A 187 27.98 -26.41 -28.93
C PRO A 187 27.97 -27.32 -30.16
N SER A 188 26.87 -28.04 -30.42
CA SER A 188 26.77 -29.04 -31.50
C SER A 188 26.03 -28.58 -32.76
N ASP A 189 25.53 -27.34 -32.82
CA ASP A 189 24.69 -26.87 -33.94
C ASP A 189 25.42 -25.94 -34.95
N HIS A 190 26.73 -26.10 -35.11
CA HIS A 190 27.45 -25.47 -36.22
C HIS A 190 28.04 -26.55 -37.15
N LYS A 191 27.19 -27.11 -38.01
CA LYS A 191 27.65 -27.88 -39.18
C LYS A 191 27.73 -26.94 -40.37
N THR A 192 28.91 -26.38 -40.61
CA THR A 192 29.22 -25.74 -41.90
C THR A 192 29.25 -26.81 -42.98
N ARG A 193 28.24 -26.83 -43.84
CA ARG A 193 28.24 -27.63 -45.07
C ARG A 193 29.13 -26.94 -46.10
N SER A 194 30.35 -27.43 -46.27
CA SER A 194 31.18 -27.09 -47.42
C SER A 194 31.49 -28.37 -48.19
N GLU A 195 30.70 -28.66 -49.21
CA GLU A 195 31.04 -29.61 -50.27
C GLU A 195 30.45 -29.11 -51.60
N THR A 196 31.32 -28.57 -52.47
CA THR A 196 31.30 -28.64 -53.95
C THR A 196 32.46 -27.78 -54.47
N GLY A 197 33.43 -28.20 -55.29
CA GLY A 197 33.71 -29.48 -55.94
C GLY A 197 35.00 -29.37 -56.78
N GLY A 198 35.67 -30.52 -56.98
CA GLY A 198 36.49 -30.97 -58.11
C GLY A 198 37.50 -30.04 -58.83
N GLY A 199 38.76 -30.48 -58.89
CA GLY A 199 39.74 -30.05 -59.91
C GLY A 199 41.14 -30.62 -59.70
N LEU A 200 41.68 -31.30 -60.69
CA LEU A 200 42.83 -32.23 -60.69
C LEU A 200 44.25 -31.63 -60.80
N SER A 201 45.22 -32.53 -60.59
CA SER A 201 46.59 -32.61 -61.18
C SER A 201 47.70 -31.82 -60.48
N GLN A 202 48.97 -32.22 -60.42
CA GLN A 202 49.74 -33.48 -60.51
C GLN A 202 51.18 -33.06 -60.10
N VAL A 203 51.98 -34.04 -59.69
CA VAL A 203 53.41 -34.02 -59.31
C VAL A 203 54.35 -33.07 -60.08
N GLU A 204 55.36 -32.56 -59.36
CA GLU A 204 56.79 -32.60 -59.72
C GLU A 204 57.62 -32.73 -58.43
#